data_AF-A0A2V9N6K6-F1
#
_entry.id   AF-A0A2V9N6K6-F1
#
_cell.length_a   1.000
_cell.length_b   1.000
_cell.length_c   1.000
_cell.angle_alpha   90.00
_cell.angle_beta   90.00
_cell.angle_gamma   90.00
#
_symmetry.space_group_name_H-M   'P 1'
#
loop_
_entity.id
_entity.type
_entity.pdbx_description
1 polymer ?
#
loop_
_entity_poly.entity_id
_entity_poly.type
_entity_poly.pdbx_seq_one_letter_code
_entity_poly.pdbx_strand_id
1 'polypeptide(L)'
;NKVWLHYAKSTSIKRHVKVKGEANPYDPTYETYFEERDEAHMLETFRGTRTLRHLWYEQRGFCTLCHTKITRLTGWRLHYCVSRVMGGSAGATNCVLLHPECHDRVHRQRLSVSKPRLL
;
A
#
# COMPACT_ATOMS: atom_id res chain seq x y z
N ASN A 1 -17.88 38.01 -7.98
CA ASN A 1 -17.58 36.66 -7.44
C ASN A 1 -18.57 36.32 -6.34
N LYS A 2 -19.41 35.29 -6.53
CA LYS A 2 -20.26 34.73 -5.47
C LYS A 2 -19.44 33.72 -4.67
N VAL A 3 -19.42 33.85 -3.35
CA VAL A 3 -18.79 32.92 -2.42
C VAL A 3 -19.89 32.43 -1.48
N TRP A 4 -19.95 31.12 -1.23
CA TRP A 4 -20.95 30.50 -0.36
C TRP A 4 -20.28 30.05 0.94
N LEU A 5 -20.99 30.22 2.07
CA LEU A 5 -20.55 29.70 3.35
C LEU A 5 -20.81 28.18 3.41
N HIS A 6 -19.78 27.41 3.75
CA HIS A 6 -19.89 25.97 3.98
C HIS A 6 -20.11 25.70 5.46
N TYR A 7 -21.18 24.99 5.82
CA TYR A 7 -21.45 24.64 7.21
C TYR A 7 -20.39 23.67 7.74
N ALA A 8 -19.77 24.01 8.87
CA ALA A 8 -18.78 23.14 9.53
C ALA A 8 -19.34 21.73 9.82
N LYS A 9 -20.64 21.63 10.20
CA LYS A 9 -21.32 20.35 10.44
C LYS A 9 -21.42 19.44 9.20
N SER A 10 -21.29 19.99 8.00
CA SER A 10 -21.33 19.21 6.75
C SER A 10 -20.01 18.49 6.45
N THR A 11 -18.92 18.87 7.14
CA THR A 11 -17.64 18.18 7.03
C THR A 11 -17.63 16.98 7.97
N SER A 12 -17.46 15.78 7.42
CA SER A 12 -17.31 14.57 8.22
C SER A 12 -16.01 14.60 9.03
N ILE A 13 -16.09 14.19 10.30
CA ILE A 13 -14.93 14.08 11.17
C ILE A 13 -14.15 12.82 10.78
N LYS A 14 -12.95 13.00 10.24
CA LYS A 14 -12.00 11.91 10.00
C LYS A 14 -10.96 11.88 11.11
N ARG A 15 -10.74 10.70 11.69
CA ARG A 15 -9.71 10.49 12.72
C ARG A 15 -8.43 10.01 12.04
N HIS A 16 -7.43 10.86 11.98
CA HIS A 16 -6.13 10.50 11.42
C HIS A 16 -5.21 9.97 12.51
N VAL A 17 -4.54 8.85 12.23
CA VAL A 17 -3.53 8.29 13.14
C VAL A 17 -2.24 9.12 13.02
N LYS A 18 -1.80 9.68 14.15
CA LYS A 18 -0.55 10.45 14.25
C LYS A 18 0.64 9.63 13.76
N VAL A 19 1.55 10.28 13.03
CA VAL A 19 2.82 9.66 12.64
C VAL A 19 3.67 9.45 13.90
N LYS A 20 4.34 8.30 14.00
CA LYS A 20 5.32 8.01 15.08
C LYS A 20 6.42 9.07 15.04
N GLY A 21 6.76 9.67 16.17
CA GLY A 21 7.68 10.82 16.20
C GLY A 21 9.10 10.43 15.77
N GLU A 22 9.47 9.19 16.04
CA GLU A 22 10.72 8.54 15.72
C GLU A 22 10.79 8.01 14.26
N ALA A 23 9.66 7.96 13.54
CA ALA A 23 9.62 7.37 12.21
C ALA A 23 10.32 8.23 11.16
N ASN A 24 11.40 7.70 10.60
CA ASN A 24 12.15 8.32 9.52
C ASN A 24 11.82 7.64 8.17
N PRO A 25 11.26 8.36 7.18
CA PRO A 25 10.92 7.79 5.87
C PRO A 25 12.13 7.39 5.02
N TYR A 26 13.34 7.75 5.44
CA TYR A 26 14.61 7.37 4.81
C TYR A 26 15.38 6.29 5.58
N ASP A 27 14.80 5.75 6.65
CA ASP A 27 15.38 4.67 7.41
C ASP A 27 14.63 3.36 7.07
N PRO A 28 15.34 2.33 6.54
CA PRO A 28 14.72 1.05 6.17
C PRO A 28 13.97 0.36 7.32
N THR A 29 14.31 0.66 8.58
CA THR A 29 13.62 0.09 9.74
C THR A 29 12.14 0.50 9.84
N TYR A 30 11.74 1.61 9.19
CA TYR A 30 10.36 2.07 9.14
C TYR A 30 9.65 1.73 7.82
N GLU A 31 10.24 0.92 6.95
CA GLU A 31 9.64 0.61 5.64
C GLU A 31 8.24 -0.02 5.77
N THR A 32 8.10 -1.06 6.58
CA THR A 32 6.80 -1.70 6.87
C THR A 32 5.79 -0.73 7.44
N TYR A 33 6.24 0.19 8.31
CA TYR A 33 5.38 1.23 8.89
C TYR A 33 4.84 2.21 7.84
N PHE A 34 5.67 2.64 6.88
CA PHE A 34 5.21 3.54 5.81
C PHE A 34 4.38 2.79 4.76
N GLU A 35 4.67 1.52 4.47
CA GLU A 35 3.82 0.66 3.65
C GLU A 35 2.40 0.54 4.23
N GLU A 36 2.27 0.30 5.53
CA GLU A 36 0.99 0.26 6.25
C GLU A 36 0.17 1.54 6.09
N ARG A 37 0.84 2.68 6.19
CA ARG A 37 0.19 3.98 6.08
C ARG A 37 -0.23 4.28 4.66
N ASP A 38 0.61 3.93 3.68
CA ASP A 38 0.29 4.09 2.27
C ASP A 38 -0.89 3.17 1.90
N GLU A 39 -0.95 1.93 2.41
CA GLU A 39 -2.09 1.03 2.28
C GLU A 39 -3.39 1.64 2.83
N ALA A 40 -3.37 2.12 4.08
CA ALA A 40 -4.53 2.74 4.71
C ALA A 40 -5.01 3.98 3.94
N HIS A 41 -4.08 4.83 3.54
CA HIS A 41 -4.39 6.00 2.71
C HIS A 41 -4.96 5.60 1.34
N MET A 42 -4.48 4.50 0.75
CA MET A 42 -5.02 4.01 -0.52
C MET A 42 -6.46 3.50 -0.38
N LEU A 43 -6.79 2.83 0.73
CA LEU A 43 -8.16 2.37 1.02
C LEU A 43 -9.16 3.53 1.18
N GLU A 44 -8.72 4.66 1.73
CA GLU A 44 -9.57 5.82 1.99
C GLU A 44 -9.78 6.74 0.77
N THR A 45 -8.93 6.64 -0.25
CA THR A 45 -8.93 7.57 -1.38
C THR A 45 -9.40 6.91 -2.68
N PHE A 46 -10.11 7.68 -3.52
CA PHE A 46 -10.54 7.19 -4.83
C PHE A 46 -9.37 6.79 -5.73
N ARG A 47 -8.30 7.60 -5.76
CA ARG A 47 -7.10 7.29 -6.54
C ARG A 47 -6.40 6.04 -6.01
N GLY A 48 -6.29 5.89 -4.69
CA GLY A 48 -5.69 4.72 -4.05
C GLY A 48 -6.45 3.43 -4.32
N THR A 49 -7.76 3.42 -4.11
CA THR A 49 -8.61 2.24 -4.40
C THR A 49 -8.56 1.85 -5.88
N ARG A 50 -8.41 2.81 -6.80
CA ARG A 50 -8.16 2.53 -8.22
C ARG A 50 -6.81 1.83 -8.43
N THR A 51 -5.75 2.28 -7.76
CA THR A 51 -4.42 1.63 -7.79
C THR A 51 -4.51 0.20 -7.27
N LEU A 52 -5.11 -0.01 -6.09
CA LEU A 52 -5.26 -1.35 -5.49
C LEU A 52 -6.03 -2.31 -6.42
N ARG A 53 -7.12 -1.83 -7.02
CA ARG A 53 -7.89 -2.60 -8.01
C ARG A 53 -7.06 -2.95 -9.25
N HIS A 54 -6.25 -2.01 -9.74
CA HIS A 54 -5.35 -2.26 -10.86
C HIS A 54 -4.34 -3.36 -10.53
N LEU A 55 -3.68 -3.28 -9.37
CA LEU A 55 -2.73 -4.31 -8.90
C LEU A 55 -3.39 -5.68 -8.79
N TRP A 56 -4.61 -5.74 -8.24
CA TRP A 56 -5.37 -6.97 -8.14
C TRP A 56 -5.59 -7.64 -9.51
N TYR A 57 -6.05 -6.87 -10.49
CA TYR A 57 -6.30 -7.41 -11.84
C TYR A 57 -5.02 -7.80 -12.56
N GLU A 58 -3.96 -6.98 -12.46
CA GLU A 58 -2.65 -7.29 -13.02
C GLU A 58 -2.11 -8.62 -12.48
N GLN A 59 -2.28 -8.86 -11.18
CA GLN A 59 -1.87 -10.10 -10.52
C GLN A 59 -2.89 -11.25 -10.66
N ARG A 60 -4.01 -11.02 -11.34
CA ARG A 60 -5.14 -11.97 -11.43
C ARG A 60 -5.63 -12.46 -10.06
N GLY A 61 -5.48 -11.62 -9.02
CA GLY A 61 -5.81 -11.95 -7.63
C GLY A 61 -4.87 -12.95 -6.96
N PHE A 62 -3.66 -13.17 -7.47
CA PHE A 62 -2.66 -14.05 -6.86
C PHE A 62 -1.58 -13.26 -6.11
N CYS A 63 -1.11 -13.81 -5.00
CA CYS A 63 0.08 -13.30 -4.31
C CYS A 63 1.31 -13.56 -5.18
N THR A 64 2.16 -12.54 -5.40
CA THR A 64 3.34 -12.68 -6.27
C THR A 64 4.48 -13.49 -5.65
N LEU A 65 4.42 -13.77 -4.35
CA LEU A 65 5.44 -14.57 -3.65
C LEU A 65 5.11 -16.06 -3.60
N CYS A 66 3.87 -16.43 -3.22
CA CYS A 66 3.48 -17.83 -3.06
C CYS A 66 2.60 -18.35 -4.20
N HIS A 67 2.18 -17.48 -5.12
CA HIS A 67 1.35 -17.81 -6.27
C HIS A 67 0.00 -18.45 -5.94
N THR A 68 -0.51 -18.26 -4.72
CA THR A 68 -1.86 -18.66 -4.33
C THR A 68 -2.82 -17.47 -4.33
N LYS A 69 -4.13 -17.76 -4.41
CA LYS A 69 -5.16 -16.71 -4.48
C LYS A 69 -5.18 -15.89 -3.20
N ILE A 70 -5.25 -14.58 -3.36
CA ILE A 70 -5.65 -13.65 -2.34
C ILE A 70 -7.17 -13.74 -2.21
N THR A 71 -7.67 -13.83 -0.98
CA THR A 71 -9.10 -13.93 -0.69
C THR A 71 -9.48 -12.95 0.42
N ARG A 72 -10.78 -12.77 0.65
CA ARG A 72 -11.26 -11.97 1.80
C ARG A 72 -10.82 -12.53 3.15
N LEU A 73 -10.59 -13.85 3.24
CA LEU A 73 -10.16 -14.52 4.47
C LEU A 73 -8.66 -14.33 4.71
N THR A 74 -7.85 -14.48 3.66
CA THR A 74 -6.38 -14.36 3.78
C THR A 74 -5.91 -12.91 3.82
N GLY A 75 -6.71 -11.98 3.30
CA GLY A 75 -6.33 -10.58 3.21
C GLY A 75 -5.11 -10.35 2.31
N TRP A 76 -4.64 -9.10 2.29
CA TRP A 76 -3.48 -8.69 1.50
C TRP A 76 -2.76 -7.52 2.16
N ARG A 77 -1.52 -7.28 1.72
CA ARG A 77 -0.64 -6.16 2.08
C ARG A 77 0.00 -5.59 0.82
N LEU A 78 0.16 -4.27 0.80
CA LEU A 78 0.90 -3.59 -0.26
C LEU A 78 2.41 -3.75 0.01
N HIS A 79 3.19 -4.07 -1.03
CA HIS A 79 4.64 -4.12 -0.96
C HIS A 79 5.28 -3.33 -2.10
N TYR A 80 6.36 -2.60 -1.82
CA TYR A 80 7.19 -1.96 -2.85
C TYR A 80 8.32 -2.89 -3.32
N CYS A 81 8.33 -3.25 -4.60
CA CYS A 81 9.36 -4.14 -5.19
C CYS A 81 10.78 -3.55 -5.05
N VAL A 82 10.90 -2.24 -5.29
CA VAL A 82 12.08 -1.45 -4.95
C VAL A 82 11.71 -0.57 -3.77
N SER A 83 12.47 -0.70 -2.69
CA SER A 83 12.28 0.11 -1.48
C SER A 83 12.19 1.60 -1.80
N ARG A 84 11.27 2.29 -1.13
CA ARG A 84 11.15 3.75 -1.22
C ARG A 84 12.41 4.48 -0.77
N VAL A 85 13.10 3.94 0.23
CA VAL A 85 14.37 4.47 0.74
C VAL A 85 15.46 4.38 -0.34
N MET A 86 15.40 3.33 -1.16
CA MET A 86 16.34 3.08 -2.26
C MET A 86 15.93 3.75 -3.59
N GLY A 87 15.04 4.74 -3.54
CA GLY A 87 14.60 5.48 -4.73
C GLY A 87 13.48 4.80 -5.53
N GLY A 88 12.83 3.77 -4.98
CA GLY A 88 11.67 3.15 -5.58
C GLY A 88 10.51 4.13 -5.76
N SER A 89 9.83 4.06 -6.91
CA SER A 89 8.68 4.93 -7.17
C SER A 89 7.49 4.59 -6.27
N ALA A 90 6.68 5.58 -5.92
CA ALA A 90 5.41 5.37 -5.21
C ALA A 90 4.25 4.91 -6.15
N GLY A 91 4.57 4.68 -7.43
CA GLY A 91 3.59 4.33 -8.45
C GLY A 91 3.24 2.85 -8.47
N ALA A 92 2.09 2.53 -9.07
CA ALA A 92 1.59 1.15 -9.18
C ALA A 92 2.59 0.19 -9.84
N THR A 93 3.44 0.68 -10.74
CA THR A 93 4.49 -0.11 -11.42
C THR A 93 5.53 -0.69 -10.48
N ASN A 94 5.71 -0.11 -9.28
CA ASN A 94 6.63 -0.57 -8.25
C ASN A 94 5.93 -1.27 -7.08
N CYS A 95 4.63 -1.55 -7.17
CA CYS A 95 3.86 -2.14 -6.07
C CYS A 95 3.33 -3.53 -6.43
N VAL A 96 3.20 -4.40 -5.43
CA VAL A 96 2.49 -5.68 -5.53
C VAL A 96 1.63 -5.92 -4.29
N LEU A 97 0.61 -6.78 -4.43
CA LEU A 97 -0.19 -7.30 -3.33
C LEU A 97 0.36 -8.67 -2.91
N LEU A 98 0.63 -8.83 -1.62
CA LEU A 98 1.06 -10.07 -1.00
C LEU A 98 0.07 -10.49 0.08
N HIS A 99 0.03 -11.76 0.45
CA HIS A 99 -0.58 -12.14 1.74
C HIS A 99 0.18 -11.49 2.90
N PRO A 100 -0.47 -11.21 4.04
CA PRO A 100 0.22 -10.68 5.23
C PRO A 100 1.45 -11.48 5.63
N GLU A 101 1.35 -12.80 5.67
CA GLU A 101 2.45 -13.69 6.07
C GLU A 101 3.57 -13.71 5.02
N CYS A 102 3.21 -13.55 3.74
CA CYS A 102 4.17 -13.45 2.65
C CYS A 102 4.93 -12.13 2.70
N HIS A 103 4.24 -11.03 3.01
CA HIS A 103 4.82 -9.71 3.21
C HIS A 103 5.81 -9.72 4.38
N ASP A 104 5.40 -10.27 5.53
CA ASP A 104 6.29 -10.43 6.69
C ASP A 104 7.53 -11.28 6.36
N ARG A 105 7.35 -12.34 5.57
CA ARG A 105 8.46 -13.21 5.14
C ARG A 105 9.46 -12.47 4.25
N VAL A 106 8.96 -11.61 3.35
CA VAL A 106 9.81 -10.77 2.49
C VAL A 106 10.69 -9.86 3.32
N HIS A 107 10.12 -9.15 4.28
CA HIS A 107 10.88 -8.23 5.14
C HIS A 107 11.84 -8.96 6.08
N ARG A 108 11.41 -10.09 6.66
CA ARG A 108 12.24 -10.88 7.59
C ARG A 108 13.43 -11.54 6.91
N GLN A 109 13.23 -12.05 5.69
CA GLN A 109 14.25 -12.81 4.95
C GLN A 109 14.93 -11.98 3.85
N ARG A 110 14.53 -10.71 3.68
CA ARG A 110 15.00 -9.80 2.62
C ARG A 110 14.86 -10.40 1.22
N LEU A 111 13.71 -11.04 0.96
CA LEU A 111 13.43 -11.64 -0.35
C LEU A 111 13.17 -10.53 -1.37
N SER A 112 13.64 -10.71 -2.60
CA SER A 112 13.25 -9.84 -3.70
C SER A 112 11.90 -10.28 -4.26
N VAL A 113 10.99 -9.32 -4.45
CA VAL A 113 9.71 -9.52 -5.12
C VAL A 113 9.65 -8.63 -6.34
N SER A 114 9.07 -9.14 -7.43
CA SER A 114 8.92 -8.40 -8.67
C SER A 114 7.48 -8.50 -9.19
N LYS A 115 7.16 -7.63 -10.15
CA LYS A 115 5.90 -7.68 -10.88
C LYS A 115 5.74 -9.04 -11.59
N PRO A 116 4.51 -9.57 -11.69
CA PRO A 116 4.28 -10.74 -12.52
C PRO A 116 4.70 -10.42 -13.96
N ARG A 117 5.45 -11.32 -14.60
CA ARG A 117 5.74 -11.18 -16.03
C ARG A 117 4.43 -11.36 -16.78
N LEU A 118 4.02 -10.33 -17.52
CA LEU A 118 2.91 -10.46 -18.46
C LEU A 118 3.34 -11.48 -19.52
N LEU A 119 2.67 -12.64 -19.52
CA LEU A 119 2.69 -13.59 -20.64
C LEU A 119 1.72 -13.12 -21.72
#